data_AF-A0A507B5L2-F1
#
_entry.id   AF-A0A507B5L2-F1
#
_cell.length_a   1.000
_cell.length_b   1.000
_cell.length_c   1.000
_cell.angle_alpha   90.00
_cell.angle_beta   90.00
_cell.angle_gamma   90.00
#
_symmetry.space_group_name_H-M   'P 1'
#
loop_
_entity.id
_entity.type
_entity.pdbx_description
1 polymer ?
#
loop_
_entity_poly.entity_id
_entity_poly.type
_entity_poly.pdbx_seq_one_letter_code
_entity_poly.pdbx_strand_id
1 'polypeptide(L)'
;MDGARWLANTATLGQLTSKVKNAPDTDLSDTLKQLSVSYPKLIESLRVAASESEDSSNHHTDASDQRTPDPLYIQDGGAIEVICDLKGGIKELLAGNDADHELTSPPSDQASQISLTALHQALRSGTVLQLLHNNWVVSIGSAYVVKIGSDIDLDHIDNLSYINEHVPEMPTPQVAGAFRQSRWTFTFLSRAEGVTLEEAWPDLTAAQKTSVQHQLANYFQILRAKHPTSQPLRICSFQTGTCKDLRRLQRVSPTAIYSESEFNEFLCQSPGRTAGPWISMVRSFLRQDHRIVMTHSDLHPRNIMVTMETYHDEKSTINVSSILDWELAGWYPEHWEFVRALSTIDTRGPLKDWVEYLPWKAIGRYPVEYSLDCLIGRWVG
;
A
#
# COMPACT_ATOMS: atom_id res chain seq x y z
N MET A 1 -19.62 -18.76 -2.81
CA MET A 1 -19.17 -19.95 -2.04
C MET A 1 -17.92 -19.69 -1.18
N ASP A 2 -17.05 -18.73 -1.55
CA ASP A 2 -15.78 -18.48 -0.84
C ASP A 2 -15.84 -17.53 0.37
N GLY A 3 -16.90 -16.72 0.50
CA GLY A 3 -17.04 -15.77 1.63
C GLY A 3 -17.08 -16.44 3.02
N ALA A 4 -17.81 -17.55 3.16
CA ALA A 4 -17.89 -18.26 4.45
C ALA A 4 -16.54 -18.89 4.86
N ARG A 5 -15.75 -19.37 3.89
CA ARG A 5 -14.39 -19.88 4.13
C ARG A 5 -13.44 -18.75 4.54
N TRP A 6 -13.55 -17.60 3.87
CA TRP A 6 -12.77 -16.42 4.20
C TRP A 6 -13.08 -15.88 5.61
N LEU A 7 -14.36 -15.80 5.99
CA LEU A 7 -14.79 -15.39 7.33
C LEU A 7 -14.30 -16.36 8.41
N ALA A 8 -14.45 -17.67 8.18
CA ALA A 8 -13.96 -18.70 9.10
C ALA A 8 -12.43 -18.62 9.27
N ASN A 9 -11.68 -18.41 8.19
CA ASN A 9 -10.23 -18.22 8.23
C ASN A 9 -9.83 -17.00 9.04
N THR A 10 -10.49 -15.87 8.81
CA THR A 10 -10.18 -14.60 9.48
C THR A 10 -10.44 -14.70 10.99
N ALA A 11 -11.58 -15.26 11.39
CA ALA A 11 -11.91 -15.47 12.81
C ALA A 11 -10.91 -16.42 13.50
N THR A 12 -10.56 -17.52 12.82
CA THR A 12 -9.61 -18.51 13.35
C THR A 12 -8.21 -17.92 13.51
N LEU A 13 -7.74 -17.17 12.52
CA LEU A 13 -6.43 -16.52 12.55
C LEU A 13 -6.37 -15.43 13.63
N GLY A 14 -7.45 -14.66 13.80
CA GLY A 14 -7.56 -13.66 14.87
C GLY A 14 -7.47 -14.29 16.26
N GLN A 15 -8.13 -15.42 16.48
CA GLN A 15 -8.08 -16.15 17.76
C GLN A 15 -6.67 -16.67 18.06
N LEU A 16 -5.99 -17.26 17.07
CA LEU A 16 -4.62 -17.74 17.23
C LEU A 16 -3.64 -16.59 17.47
N THR A 17 -3.77 -15.50 16.72
CA THR A 17 -2.93 -14.30 16.85
C THR A 17 -3.07 -13.67 18.23
N SER A 18 -4.29 -13.55 18.74
CA SER A 18 -4.55 -13.01 20.08
C SER A 18 -3.89 -13.87 21.17
N LYS A 19 -3.98 -15.20 21.07
CA LYS A 19 -3.34 -16.12 22.03
C LYS A 19 -1.81 -16.00 22.02
N VAL A 20 -1.20 -15.99 20.84
CA VAL A 20 0.26 -15.88 20.68
C VAL A 20 0.76 -14.50 21.12
N LYS A 21 0.01 -13.43 20.84
CA LYS A 21 0.38 -12.07 21.25
C LYS A 21 0.36 -11.89 22.77
N ASN A 22 -0.58 -12.55 23.46
CA ASN A 22 -0.70 -12.45 24.91
C ASN A 22 0.29 -13.36 25.66
N ALA A 23 0.65 -14.51 25.08
CA ALA A 23 1.63 -15.43 25.65
C ALA A 23 2.40 -16.16 24.53
N PRO A 24 3.57 -15.64 24.11
CA PRO A 24 4.31 -16.11 22.93
C PRO A 24 4.83 -17.56 23.02
N ASP A 25 4.91 -18.11 24.22
CA ASP A 25 5.35 -19.47 24.54
C ASP A 25 4.18 -20.46 24.76
N THR A 26 2.94 -20.03 24.49
CA THR A 26 1.74 -20.88 24.67
C THR A 26 1.78 -22.12 23.79
N ASP A 27 1.61 -23.31 24.38
CA ASP A 27 1.35 -24.54 23.64
C ASP A 27 -0.04 -24.50 22.99
N LEU A 28 -0.07 -24.45 21.67
CA LEU A 28 -1.30 -24.37 20.88
C LEU A 28 -1.91 -25.74 20.54
N SER A 29 -1.31 -26.84 20.96
CA SER A 29 -1.70 -28.20 20.54
C SER A 29 -3.19 -28.49 20.74
N ASP A 30 -3.75 -28.17 21.92
CA ASP A 30 -5.16 -28.43 22.20
C ASP A 30 -6.09 -27.42 21.51
N THR A 31 -5.62 -26.18 21.33
CA THR A 31 -6.37 -25.16 20.58
C THR A 31 -6.48 -25.55 19.11
N LEU A 32 -5.40 -26.06 18.50
CA LEU A 32 -5.39 -26.52 17.11
C LEU A 32 -6.24 -27.78 16.92
N LYS A 33 -6.21 -28.73 17.86
CA LYS A 33 -7.10 -29.90 17.85
C LYS A 33 -8.57 -29.48 17.92
N GLN A 34 -8.91 -28.56 18.82
CA GLN A 34 -10.28 -28.06 18.95
C GLN A 34 -10.74 -27.35 17.67
N LEU A 35 -9.88 -26.49 17.11
CA LEU A 35 -10.15 -25.79 15.86
C LEU A 35 -10.33 -26.76 14.69
N SER A 36 -9.54 -27.84 14.58
CA SER A 36 -9.74 -28.83 13.52
C SER A 36 -11.12 -29.51 13.54
N VAL A 37 -11.75 -29.58 14.71
CA VAL A 37 -13.10 -30.17 14.86
C VAL A 37 -14.19 -29.12 14.69
N SER A 38 -13.98 -27.89 15.18
CA SER A 38 -14.99 -26.83 15.13
C SER A 38 -15.02 -26.03 13.83
N TYR A 39 -13.90 -25.97 13.10
CA TYR A 39 -13.74 -25.15 11.90
C TYR A 39 -14.68 -25.54 10.75
N PRO A 40 -14.88 -26.84 10.41
CA PRO A 40 -15.88 -27.21 9.41
C PRO A 40 -17.31 -26.82 9.80
N LYS A 41 -17.64 -26.90 11.09
CA LYS A 41 -18.97 -26.50 11.62
C LYS A 41 -19.16 -24.98 11.52
N LEU A 42 -18.11 -24.21 11.82
CA LEU A 42 -18.12 -22.75 11.68
C LEU A 42 -18.37 -22.32 10.23
N ILE A 43 -17.71 -22.95 9.25
CA ILE A 43 -17.98 -22.68 7.83
C ILE A 43 -19.44 -22.96 7.49
N GLU A 44 -19.99 -24.07 7.97
CA GLU A 44 -21.37 -24.44 7.66
C GLU A 44 -22.38 -23.47 8.27
N SER A 45 -22.19 -23.07 9.54
CA SER A 45 -23.02 -22.04 10.17
C SER A 45 -22.96 -20.70 9.44
N LEU A 46 -21.78 -20.31 8.95
CA LEU A 46 -21.62 -19.07 8.18
C LEU A 46 -22.25 -19.14 6.79
N ARG A 47 -22.32 -20.34 6.18
CA ARG A 47 -23.06 -20.55 4.92
C ARG A 47 -24.55 -20.43 5.12
N VAL A 48 -25.08 -21.05 6.18
CA VAL A 48 -26.51 -20.97 6.53
C VAL A 48 -26.92 -19.52 6.82
N ALA A 49 -26.12 -18.79 7.60
CA ALA A 49 -26.36 -17.37 7.88
C ALA A 49 -26.31 -16.50 6.61
N ALA A 50 -25.43 -16.80 5.66
CA ALA A 50 -25.37 -16.09 4.39
C ALA A 50 -26.61 -16.36 3.52
N SER A 51 -27.12 -17.60 3.49
CA SER A 51 -28.37 -17.92 2.78
C SER A 51 -29.60 -17.30 3.43
N GLU A 52 -29.66 -17.22 4.77
CA GLU A 52 -30.78 -16.60 5.49
C GLU A 52 -30.80 -15.07 5.33
N SER A 53 -29.65 -14.44 5.06
CA SER A 53 -29.55 -13.00 4.78
C SER A 53 -30.02 -12.59 3.38
N GLU A 54 -30.06 -13.53 2.42
CA GLU A 54 -30.64 -13.29 1.09
C GLU A 54 -32.18 -13.40 1.09
N ASP A 55 -32.76 -14.23 1.96
CA ASP A 55 -34.20 -14.46 2.05
C ASP A 55 -34.96 -13.48 2.98
N SER A 56 -34.27 -12.71 3.84
CA SER A 56 -34.89 -11.89 4.90
C SER A 56 -35.04 -10.39 4.57
N SER A 57 -35.10 -10.01 3.30
CA SER A 57 -35.43 -8.63 2.86
C SER A 57 -36.89 -8.19 3.12
N ASN A 58 -37.66 -8.90 3.95
CA ASN A 58 -38.99 -8.51 4.41
C ASN A 58 -39.26 -8.97 5.87
N HIS A 59 -38.85 -8.17 6.86
CA HIS A 59 -39.68 -7.68 7.98
C HIS A 59 -38.84 -7.27 9.21
N HIS A 60 -39.22 -6.13 9.79
CA HIS A 60 -38.74 -5.61 11.08
C HIS A 60 -39.03 -6.56 12.26
N THR A 61 -38.14 -6.61 13.25
CA THR A 61 -38.41 -6.24 14.66
C THR A 61 -37.17 -6.38 15.56
N ASP A 62 -37.15 -5.58 16.63
CA ASP A 62 -36.17 -5.46 17.72
C ASP A 62 -35.72 -6.76 18.39
N ALA A 63 -34.44 -6.85 18.77
CA ALA A 63 -33.98 -7.33 20.09
C ALA A 63 -32.46 -7.15 20.30
N SER A 64 -32.11 -6.44 21.37
CA SER A 64 -30.93 -6.55 22.26
C SER A 64 -29.62 -7.17 21.75
N ASP A 65 -28.68 -6.27 21.46
CA ASP A 65 -27.38 -6.16 22.14
C ASP A 65 -26.54 -7.43 22.36
N GLN A 66 -25.76 -7.77 21.33
CA GLN A 66 -24.39 -8.31 21.41
C GLN A 66 -23.73 -8.11 20.03
N ARG A 67 -23.39 -6.86 19.69
CA ARG A 67 -22.66 -6.58 18.44
C ARG A 67 -21.20 -6.99 18.58
N THR A 68 -20.80 -8.00 17.83
CA THR A 68 -19.44 -8.12 17.32
C THR A 68 -19.02 -6.80 16.65
N PRO A 69 -17.81 -6.25 16.89
CA PRO A 69 -17.45 -4.92 16.38
C PRO A 69 -17.52 -4.89 14.85
N ASP A 70 -18.34 -3.98 14.32
CA ASP A 70 -18.39 -3.63 12.90
C ASP A 70 -17.05 -2.97 12.53
N PRO A 71 -16.28 -3.50 11.56
CA PRO A 71 -14.98 -2.94 11.18
C PRO A 71 -15.08 -1.51 10.62
N LEU A 72 -16.27 -1.00 10.31
CA LEU A 72 -16.51 0.40 9.91
C LEU A 72 -17.01 1.29 11.05
N TYR A 73 -17.00 0.80 12.29
CA TYR A 73 -17.41 1.56 13.46
C TYR A 73 -16.22 2.30 14.07
N ILE A 74 -15.86 3.42 13.45
CA ILE A 74 -14.81 4.32 13.95
C ILE A 74 -15.45 5.20 15.03
N GLN A 75 -15.58 4.62 16.23
CA GLN A 75 -15.99 5.33 17.43
C GLN A 75 -14.77 5.91 18.13
N ASP A 76 -14.27 7.04 17.64
CA ASP A 76 -13.32 7.83 18.42
C ASP A 76 -13.63 9.32 18.21
N GLY A 77 -14.14 9.97 19.26
CA GLY A 77 -14.48 11.40 19.30
C GLY A 77 -13.26 12.33 19.37
N GLY A 78 -12.17 11.98 18.68
CA GLY A 78 -10.97 12.80 18.59
C GLY A 78 -11.15 13.97 17.62
N ALA A 79 -10.38 15.03 17.83
CA ALA A 79 -10.32 16.14 16.89
C ALA A 79 -9.84 15.66 15.51
N ILE A 80 -10.39 16.26 14.47
CA ILE A 80 -9.97 16.03 13.09
C ILE A 80 -8.77 16.94 12.80
N GLU A 81 -7.71 16.34 12.29
CA GLU A 81 -6.53 17.05 11.81
C GLU A 81 -6.44 16.89 10.30
N VAL A 82 -6.57 17.99 9.56
CA VAL A 82 -6.41 17.98 8.10
C VAL A 82 -4.92 17.90 7.77
N ILE A 83 -4.54 16.84 7.07
CA ILE A 83 -3.16 16.61 6.61
C ILE A 83 -2.98 17.24 5.22
N CYS A 84 -3.97 17.05 4.34
CA CYS A 84 -3.98 17.58 2.99
C CYS A 84 -5.41 18.03 2.65
N ASP A 85 -5.52 19.22 2.05
CA ASP A 85 -6.81 19.82 1.73
C ASP A 85 -7.71 18.86 0.94
N LEU A 86 -8.96 18.72 1.38
CA LEU A 86 -9.97 17.97 0.64
C LEU A 86 -10.37 18.71 -0.64
N LYS A 87 -10.38 18.00 -1.77
CA LYS A 87 -10.62 18.55 -3.11
C LYS A 87 -11.90 17.97 -3.73
N GLY A 88 -12.53 18.78 -4.58
CA GLY A 88 -13.61 18.38 -5.48
C GLY A 88 -14.72 17.58 -4.80
N GLY A 89 -15.10 16.46 -5.41
CA GLY A 89 -16.21 15.62 -4.96
C GLY A 89 -16.05 15.01 -3.57
N ILE A 90 -14.82 14.88 -3.04
CA ILE A 90 -14.62 14.41 -1.65
C ILE A 90 -15.01 15.48 -0.65
N LYS A 91 -14.70 16.75 -0.92
CA LYS A 91 -15.11 17.86 -0.06
C LYS A 91 -16.64 17.95 0.01
N GLU A 92 -17.32 17.78 -1.11
CA GLU A 92 -18.79 17.78 -1.18
C GLU A 92 -19.39 16.56 -0.46
N LEU A 93 -18.84 15.37 -0.72
CA LEU A 93 -19.28 14.13 -0.08
C LEU A 93 -19.15 14.18 1.45
N LEU A 94 -18.08 14.80 1.95
CA LEU A 94 -17.82 14.90 3.39
C LEU A 94 -18.47 16.11 4.06
N ALA A 95 -19.06 17.06 3.33
CA ALA A 95 -19.78 18.18 3.93
C ALA A 95 -21.10 17.76 4.61
N GLY A 96 -21.66 16.60 4.26
CA GLY A 96 -22.95 16.12 4.76
C GLY A 96 -24.16 16.86 4.17
N ASN A 97 -25.36 16.35 4.43
CA ASN A 97 -26.63 16.94 3.99
C ASN A 97 -27.25 17.89 5.03
N ASP A 98 -26.51 18.29 6.06
CA ASP A 98 -27.07 19.12 7.14
C ASP A 98 -27.28 20.55 6.64
N ALA A 99 -28.49 20.77 6.13
CA ALA A 99 -29.07 22.05 5.75
C ALA A 99 -29.44 22.94 6.96
N ASP A 100 -28.78 22.76 8.12
CA ASP A 100 -29.03 23.51 9.37
C ASP A 100 -27.82 24.35 9.82
N HIS A 101 -26.94 24.73 8.90
CA HIS A 101 -26.08 25.89 9.14
C HIS A 101 -26.83 27.17 8.78
N GLU A 102 -27.51 27.74 9.79
CA GLU A 102 -27.87 29.16 9.80
C GLU A 102 -26.66 29.98 9.33
N LEU A 103 -26.91 30.91 8.38
CA LEU A 103 -25.92 31.84 7.84
C LEU A 103 -25.18 32.59 8.96
N THR A 104 -24.06 32.02 9.38
CA THR A 104 -22.96 32.72 10.00
C THR A 104 -21.70 32.26 9.28
N SER A 105 -20.91 33.23 8.83
CA SER A 105 -19.66 33.15 8.06
C SER A 105 -19.00 31.77 7.95
N PRO A 106 -18.54 31.34 6.75
CA PRO A 106 -17.98 30.01 6.54
C PRO A 106 -16.84 29.77 7.55
N PRO A 107 -16.85 28.64 8.29
CA PRO A 107 -15.75 28.33 9.18
C PRO A 107 -14.47 28.27 8.34
N SER A 108 -13.48 29.05 8.73
CA SER A 108 -12.17 29.14 8.05
C SER A 108 -11.36 27.85 8.13
N ASP A 109 -11.82 26.87 8.92
CA ASP A 109 -11.16 25.60 9.19
C ASP A 109 -11.89 24.45 8.48
N GLN A 110 -11.19 23.77 7.56
CA GLN A 110 -11.72 22.63 6.81
C GLN A 110 -12.04 21.44 7.74
N ALA A 111 -11.38 21.33 8.90
CA ALA A 111 -11.67 20.27 9.88
C ALA A 111 -13.12 20.34 10.38
N SER A 112 -13.67 21.54 10.52
CA SER A 112 -15.06 21.76 10.96
C SER A 112 -16.11 21.43 9.89
N GLN A 113 -15.68 21.26 8.63
CA GLN A 113 -16.55 20.94 7.49
C GLN A 113 -16.64 19.43 7.22
N ILE A 114 -15.91 18.59 7.96
CA ILE A 114 -15.87 17.14 7.76
C ILE A 114 -16.95 16.46 8.61
N SER A 115 -18.00 15.98 7.97
CA SER A 115 -19.05 15.16 8.57
C SER A 115 -18.61 13.70 8.66
N LEU A 116 -18.30 13.25 9.88
CA LEU A 116 -17.98 11.85 10.17
C LEU A 116 -19.18 10.92 9.88
N THR A 117 -20.41 11.42 9.98
CA THR A 117 -21.61 10.68 9.59
C THR A 117 -21.61 10.39 8.10
N ALA A 118 -21.31 11.41 7.27
CA ALA A 118 -21.22 11.26 5.83
C ALA A 118 -20.06 10.32 5.43
N LEU A 119 -18.91 10.43 6.11
CA LEU A 119 -17.79 9.50 5.96
C LEU A 119 -18.22 8.05 6.22
N HIS A 120 -18.83 7.77 7.38
CA HIS A 120 -19.26 6.41 7.74
C HIS A 120 -20.30 5.86 6.75
N GLN A 121 -21.21 6.70 6.27
CA GLN A 121 -22.18 6.30 5.24
C GLN A 121 -21.48 5.92 3.93
N ALA A 122 -20.52 6.75 3.49
CA ALA A 122 -19.74 6.49 2.28
C ALA A 122 -18.93 5.19 2.39
N LEU A 123 -18.27 4.97 3.54
CA LEU A 123 -17.52 3.74 3.81
C LEU A 123 -18.41 2.50 3.81
N ARG A 124 -19.60 2.57 4.40
CA ARG A 124 -20.56 1.46 4.43
C ARG A 124 -21.16 1.13 3.07
N SER A 125 -21.31 2.13 2.21
CA SER A 125 -21.76 1.94 0.83
C SER A 125 -20.64 1.41 -0.09
N GLY A 126 -19.39 1.48 0.37
CA GLY A 126 -18.22 1.11 -0.39
C GLY A 126 -17.91 -0.38 -0.36
N THR A 127 -17.19 -0.85 -1.38
CA THR A 127 -16.60 -2.18 -1.41
C THR A 127 -15.19 -2.14 -0.82
N VAL A 128 -14.88 -3.06 0.09
CA VAL A 128 -13.51 -3.27 0.56
C VAL A 128 -12.70 -3.91 -0.58
N LEU A 129 -11.76 -3.15 -1.13
CA LEU A 129 -10.88 -3.58 -2.22
C LEU A 129 -9.65 -4.33 -1.67
N GLN A 130 -9.15 -3.91 -0.50
CA GLN A 130 -8.00 -4.53 0.15
C GLN A 130 -8.11 -4.43 1.67
N LEU A 131 -7.69 -5.50 2.34
CA LEU A 131 -7.55 -5.57 3.79
C LEU A 131 -6.20 -6.25 4.10
N LEU A 132 -5.25 -5.49 4.63
CA LEU A 132 -3.95 -6.00 5.03
C LEU A 132 -3.57 -5.42 6.40
N HIS A 133 -3.54 -6.28 7.43
CA HIS A 133 -3.34 -5.88 8.82
C HIS A 133 -4.35 -4.80 9.26
N ASN A 134 -3.87 -3.61 9.63
CA ASN A 134 -4.69 -2.46 10.02
C ASN A 134 -4.92 -1.46 8.87
N ASN A 135 -4.55 -1.81 7.63
CA ASN A 135 -4.72 -0.95 6.46
C ASN A 135 -5.87 -1.46 5.59
N TRP A 136 -6.81 -0.57 5.28
CA TRP A 136 -7.98 -0.84 4.45
C TRP A 136 -7.94 0.04 3.23
N VAL A 137 -8.40 -0.50 2.10
CA VAL A 137 -8.71 0.29 0.90
C VAL A 137 -10.18 0.06 0.59
N VAL A 138 -10.98 1.11 0.67
CA VAL A 138 -12.43 1.05 0.46
C VAL A 138 -12.78 1.95 -0.73
N SER A 139 -13.60 1.46 -1.66
CA SER A 139 -14.09 2.29 -2.75
C SER A 139 -15.11 3.31 -2.26
N ILE A 140 -15.05 4.54 -2.75
CA ILE A 140 -16.04 5.58 -2.49
C ILE A 140 -16.68 5.95 -3.83
N GLY A 141 -17.86 5.38 -4.08
CA GLY A 141 -18.48 5.42 -5.40
C GLY A 141 -17.61 4.79 -6.49
N SER A 142 -17.74 5.29 -7.72
CA SER A 142 -16.94 4.84 -8.87
C SER A 142 -15.63 5.62 -9.04
N ALA A 143 -15.51 6.83 -8.48
CA ALA A 143 -14.44 7.76 -8.80
C ALA A 143 -13.28 7.78 -7.79
N TYR A 144 -13.51 7.35 -6.55
CA TYR A 144 -12.52 7.48 -5.47
C TYR A 144 -12.31 6.18 -4.71
N VAL A 145 -11.18 6.13 -4.01
CA VAL A 145 -10.88 5.15 -2.97
C VAL A 145 -10.37 5.88 -1.74
N VAL A 146 -10.57 5.28 -0.58
CA VAL A 146 -9.98 5.75 0.68
C VAL A 146 -9.10 4.66 1.27
N LYS A 147 -7.82 5.00 1.49
CA LYS A 147 -6.87 4.20 2.27
C LYS A 147 -7.01 4.61 3.73
N ILE A 148 -7.30 3.65 4.60
CA ILE A 148 -7.53 3.86 6.03
C ILE A 148 -6.51 3.06 6.80
N GLY A 149 -5.85 3.65 7.79
CA GLY A 149 -4.89 2.90 8.59
C GLY A 149 -4.46 3.61 9.86
N SER A 150 -4.03 2.84 10.86
CA SER A 150 -3.68 3.39 12.17
C SER A 150 -2.26 3.94 12.28
N ASP A 151 -1.40 3.57 11.34
CA ASP A 151 0.02 3.87 11.34
C ASP A 151 0.48 4.21 9.92
N ILE A 152 -0.38 4.90 9.15
CA ILE A 152 -0.06 5.31 7.78
C ILE A 152 1.10 6.30 7.83
N ASP A 153 2.17 5.93 7.14
CA ASP A 153 3.30 6.80 6.90
C ASP A 153 2.88 7.95 5.96
N LEU A 154 2.98 9.19 6.45
CA LEU A 154 2.54 10.37 5.71
C LEU A 154 3.36 10.61 4.44
N ASP A 155 4.56 10.02 4.33
CA ASP A 155 5.34 10.07 3.08
C ASP A 155 4.58 9.48 1.90
N HIS A 156 3.66 8.53 2.10
CA HIS A 156 2.81 8.03 1.02
C HIS A 156 2.03 9.17 0.34
N ILE A 157 1.53 10.13 1.14
CA ILE A 157 0.74 11.27 0.67
C ILE A 157 1.66 12.30 0.03
N ASP A 158 2.77 12.62 0.70
CA ASP A 158 3.71 13.64 0.24
C ASP A 158 4.42 13.20 -1.06
N ASN A 159 4.89 11.96 -1.13
CA ASN A 159 5.56 11.44 -2.31
C ASN A 159 4.58 11.36 -3.49
N LEU A 160 3.36 10.87 -3.28
CA LEU A 160 2.37 10.79 -4.34
C LEU A 160 1.97 12.19 -4.83
N SER A 161 1.77 13.15 -3.92
CA SER A 161 1.49 14.55 -4.28
C SER A 161 2.65 15.16 -5.07
N TYR A 162 3.89 14.90 -4.66
CA TYR A 162 5.08 15.36 -5.36
C TYR A 162 5.12 14.81 -6.79
N ILE A 163 4.81 13.52 -6.99
CA ILE A 163 4.74 12.89 -8.32
C ILE A 163 3.60 13.47 -9.16
N ASN A 164 2.39 13.63 -8.59
CA ASN A 164 1.25 14.24 -9.29
C ASN A 164 1.61 15.64 -9.82
N GLU A 165 2.40 16.42 -9.08
CA GLU A 165 2.79 17.78 -9.45
C GLU A 165 3.98 17.83 -10.43
N HIS A 166 5.05 17.08 -10.15
CA HIS A 166 6.32 17.24 -10.86
C HIS A 166 6.49 16.29 -12.05
N VAL A 167 5.71 15.21 -12.10
CA VAL A 167 5.76 14.17 -13.13
C VAL A 167 4.35 13.79 -13.59
N PRO A 168 3.53 14.74 -14.09
CA PRO A 168 2.13 14.50 -14.46
C PRO A 168 1.95 13.46 -15.58
N GLU A 169 3.02 13.14 -16.30
CA GLU A 169 3.03 12.08 -17.31
C GLU A 169 3.04 10.66 -16.70
N MET A 170 3.33 10.53 -15.40
CA MET A 170 3.28 9.25 -14.70
C MET A 170 1.82 8.88 -14.36
N PRO A 171 1.33 7.71 -14.78
CA PRO A 171 -0.01 7.28 -14.47
C PRO A 171 -0.08 6.93 -12.98
N THR A 172 -0.68 7.81 -12.19
CA THR A 172 -0.73 7.70 -10.74
C THR A 172 -2.11 8.13 -10.22
N PRO A 173 -2.58 7.57 -9.11
CA PRO A 173 -3.76 8.09 -8.43
C PRO A 173 -3.53 9.55 -8.03
N GLN A 174 -4.56 10.38 -8.12
CA GLN A 174 -4.54 11.77 -7.71
C GLN A 174 -4.92 11.88 -6.23
N VAL A 175 -4.12 12.59 -5.44
CA VAL A 175 -4.46 12.87 -4.04
C VAL A 175 -5.63 13.85 -3.98
N ALA A 176 -6.78 13.35 -3.50
CA ALA A 176 -8.03 14.10 -3.33
C ALA A 176 -8.18 14.69 -1.92
N GLY A 177 -7.30 14.33 -0.99
CA GLY A 177 -7.20 14.93 0.34
C GLY A 177 -6.92 13.89 1.41
N ALA A 178 -6.55 14.35 2.60
CA ALA A 178 -6.31 13.46 3.72
C ALA A 178 -6.55 14.13 5.06
N PHE A 179 -7.07 13.37 6.02
CA PHE A 179 -7.18 13.82 7.40
C PHE A 179 -6.93 12.67 8.36
N ARG A 180 -6.60 13.02 9.60
CA ARG A 180 -6.46 12.10 10.71
C ARG A 180 -7.57 12.34 11.72
N GLN A 181 -8.15 11.25 12.22
CA GLN A 181 -9.09 11.25 13.32
C GLN A 181 -8.61 10.23 14.36
N SER A 182 -8.20 10.74 15.53
CA SER A 182 -7.53 9.94 16.55
C SER A 182 -6.33 9.18 15.97
N ARG A 183 -6.38 7.84 15.97
CA ARG A 183 -5.32 6.99 15.42
C ARG A 183 -5.46 6.73 13.93
N TRP A 184 -6.62 6.98 13.33
CA TRP A 184 -6.90 6.59 11.95
C TRP A 184 -6.58 7.72 11.00
N THR A 185 -5.78 7.41 9.98
CA THR A 185 -5.53 8.31 8.85
C THR A 185 -6.39 7.86 7.67
N PHE A 186 -7.07 8.81 7.04
CA PHE A 186 -7.89 8.61 5.85
C PHE A 186 -7.25 9.38 4.70
N THR A 187 -6.80 8.65 3.68
CA THR A 187 -6.22 9.22 2.48
C THR A 187 -7.14 8.92 1.30
N PHE A 188 -7.71 9.98 0.72
CA PHE A 188 -8.59 9.88 -0.43
C PHE A 188 -7.79 10.03 -1.72
N LEU A 189 -7.96 9.07 -2.62
CA LEU A 189 -7.26 9.01 -3.90
C LEU A 189 -8.28 8.81 -5.03
N SER A 190 -7.98 9.31 -6.22
CA SER A 190 -8.74 8.92 -7.41
C SER A 190 -8.62 7.40 -7.62
N ARG A 191 -9.71 6.76 -8.05
CA ARG A 191 -9.72 5.32 -8.30
C ARG A 191 -8.94 5.00 -9.57
N ALA A 192 -7.94 4.12 -9.46
CA ALA A 192 -7.26 3.55 -10.62
C ALA A 192 -8.17 2.55 -11.34
N GLU A 193 -8.14 2.57 -12.66
CA GLU A 193 -8.96 1.70 -13.50
C GLU A 193 -8.33 0.31 -13.69
N GLY A 194 -9.17 -0.71 -13.82
CA GLY A 194 -8.75 -2.07 -14.16
C GLY A 194 -8.47 -2.96 -12.94
N VAL A 195 -7.59 -3.93 -13.13
CA VAL A 195 -7.17 -4.91 -12.12
C VAL A 195 -5.67 -4.79 -11.85
N THR A 196 -5.19 -5.39 -10.77
CA THR A 196 -3.74 -5.40 -10.52
C THR A 196 -3.03 -6.25 -11.57
N LEU A 197 -1.79 -5.89 -11.90
CA LEU A 197 -0.95 -6.68 -12.79
C LEU A 197 -0.66 -8.04 -12.14
N GLU A 198 -0.54 -8.11 -10.81
CA GLU A 198 -0.41 -9.37 -10.08
C GLU A 198 -1.55 -10.35 -10.38
N GLU A 199 -2.80 -9.87 -10.36
CA GLU A 199 -3.98 -10.67 -10.67
C GLU A 199 -4.00 -11.10 -12.15
N ALA A 200 -3.68 -10.18 -13.06
CA ALA A 200 -3.71 -10.47 -14.50
C ALA A 200 -2.51 -11.31 -15.00
N TRP A 201 -1.36 -11.24 -14.33
CA TRP A 201 -0.07 -11.79 -14.79
C TRP A 201 -0.10 -13.24 -15.26
N PRO A 202 -0.78 -14.18 -14.56
CA PRO A 202 -0.78 -15.59 -14.92
C PRO A 202 -1.42 -15.86 -16.29
N ASP A 203 -2.36 -15.02 -16.69
CA ASP A 203 -3.13 -15.17 -17.93
C ASP A 203 -2.52 -14.37 -19.11
N LEU A 204 -1.47 -13.59 -18.86
CA LEU A 204 -0.82 -12.78 -19.90
C LEU A 204 0.03 -13.64 -20.85
N THR A 205 -0.14 -13.39 -22.14
CA THR A 205 0.79 -13.88 -23.16
C THR A 205 2.16 -13.20 -23.04
N ALA A 206 3.22 -13.84 -23.56
CA ALA A 206 4.56 -13.25 -23.60
C ALA A 206 4.58 -11.88 -24.32
N ALA A 207 3.75 -11.70 -25.35
CA ALA A 207 3.62 -10.43 -26.07
C ALA A 207 3.00 -9.34 -25.18
N GLN A 208 1.97 -9.66 -24.40
CA GLN A 208 1.36 -8.74 -23.43
C GLN A 208 2.32 -8.39 -22.29
N LYS A 209 3.05 -9.37 -21.72
CA LYS A 209 4.09 -9.12 -20.72
C LYS A 209 5.19 -8.20 -21.26
N THR A 210 5.61 -8.41 -22.51
CA THR A 210 6.58 -7.53 -23.20
C THR A 210 6.01 -6.13 -23.43
N SER A 211 4.71 -6.01 -23.75
CA SER A 211 4.03 -4.70 -23.86
C SER A 211 4.09 -3.94 -22.54
N VAL A 212 3.74 -4.60 -21.42
CA VAL A 212 3.83 -4.00 -20.07
C VAL A 212 5.27 -3.57 -19.75
N GLN A 213 6.26 -4.42 -20.03
CA GLN A 213 7.68 -4.08 -19.85
C GLN A 213 8.07 -2.80 -20.61
N HIS A 214 7.63 -2.63 -21.86
CA HIS A 214 7.91 -1.44 -22.64
C HIS A 214 7.21 -0.20 -22.10
N GLN A 215 5.95 -0.31 -21.69
CA GLN A 215 5.21 0.80 -21.07
C GLN A 215 5.88 1.27 -19.79
N LEU A 216 6.23 0.34 -18.89
CA LEU A 216 6.97 0.65 -17.66
C LEU A 216 8.35 1.26 -17.98
N ALA A 217 9.06 0.77 -18.99
CA ALA A 217 10.34 1.38 -19.38
C ALA A 217 10.18 2.85 -19.80
N ASN A 218 9.12 3.17 -20.56
CA ASN A 218 8.84 4.56 -20.94
C ASN A 218 8.54 5.43 -19.72
N TYR A 219 7.68 4.97 -18.80
CA TYR A 219 7.35 5.70 -17.58
C TYR A 219 8.58 5.93 -16.69
N PHE A 220 9.40 4.91 -16.46
CA PHE A 220 10.61 5.06 -15.65
C PHE A 220 11.70 5.91 -16.33
N GLN A 221 11.73 5.99 -17.66
CA GLN A 221 12.59 6.95 -18.36
C GLN A 221 12.13 8.39 -18.12
N ILE A 222 10.82 8.66 -18.19
CA ILE A 222 10.25 9.97 -17.87
C ILE A 222 10.55 10.36 -16.42
N LEU A 223 10.33 9.42 -15.49
CA LEU A 223 10.62 9.62 -14.07
C LEU A 223 12.09 9.97 -13.83
N ARG A 224 13.02 9.22 -14.44
CA ARG A 224 14.47 9.42 -14.27
C ARG A 224 15.04 10.60 -15.06
N ALA A 225 14.28 11.20 -15.97
CA ALA A 225 14.66 12.42 -16.67
C ALA A 225 14.52 13.68 -15.78
N LYS A 226 13.80 13.57 -14.66
CA LYS A 226 13.67 14.66 -13.69
C LYS A 226 14.92 14.76 -12.82
N HIS A 227 15.26 15.98 -12.43
CA HIS A 227 16.43 16.28 -11.62
C HIS A 227 16.01 16.88 -10.27
N PRO A 228 16.79 16.63 -9.21
CA PRO A 228 16.50 17.17 -7.90
C PRO A 228 16.61 18.70 -7.94
N THR A 229 15.53 19.38 -7.58
CA THR A 229 15.46 20.85 -7.56
C THR A 229 16.06 21.42 -6.28
N SER A 230 16.06 20.65 -5.19
CA SER A 230 16.59 21.03 -3.89
C SER A 230 18.10 20.78 -3.79
N GLN A 231 18.82 21.77 -3.27
CA GLN A 231 20.24 21.69 -2.93
C GLN A 231 20.42 21.95 -1.43
N PRO A 232 21.26 21.18 -0.71
CA PRO A 232 22.05 20.06 -1.22
C PRO A 232 21.19 18.83 -1.56
N LEU A 233 21.62 18.05 -2.57
CA LEU A 233 21.03 16.76 -2.90
C LEU A 233 21.04 15.82 -1.69
N ARG A 234 19.92 15.13 -1.46
CA ARG A 234 19.77 14.14 -0.40
C ARG A 234 19.28 12.81 -0.97
N ILE A 235 19.65 11.72 -0.31
CA ILE A 235 19.16 10.38 -0.59
C ILE A 235 18.04 10.09 0.40
N CYS A 236 16.79 10.23 -0.04
CA CYS A 236 15.61 10.23 0.83
C CYS A 236 14.29 10.26 0.05
N SER A 237 13.17 10.20 0.77
CA SER A 237 11.85 10.60 0.28
C SER A 237 11.85 12.00 -0.37
N PHE A 238 10.88 12.26 -1.25
CA PHE A 238 10.87 13.51 -2.04
C PHE A 238 10.70 14.76 -1.17
N GLN A 239 9.91 14.66 -0.10
CA GLN A 239 9.51 15.81 0.71
C GLN A 239 10.08 15.80 2.13
N THR A 240 9.88 14.70 2.89
CA THR A 240 10.27 14.68 4.31
C THR A 240 11.78 14.61 4.53
N GLY A 241 12.54 14.25 3.49
CA GLY A 241 14.00 14.22 3.56
C GLY A 241 14.53 13.04 4.37
N THR A 242 13.70 12.04 4.63
CA THR A 242 14.07 10.84 5.40
C THR A 242 14.37 9.67 4.47
N CYS A 243 15.44 8.94 4.74
CA CYS A 243 15.77 7.72 4.01
C CYS A 243 15.08 6.53 4.68
N LYS A 244 14.40 5.70 3.88
CA LYS A 244 13.66 4.53 4.37
C LYS A 244 14.19 3.26 3.74
N ASP A 245 14.33 2.23 4.57
CA ASP A 245 14.68 0.88 4.12
C ASP A 245 13.71 -0.12 4.76
N LEU A 246 12.74 -0.56 3.96
CA LEU A 246 11.80 -1.60 4.36
C LEU A 246 12.36 -2.97 4.01
N ARG A 247 12.77 -3.75 5.02
CA ARG A 247 13.15 -5.16 4.85
C ARG A 247 12.15 -6.04 5.59
N ARG A 248 12.57 -6.71 6.66
CA ARG A 248 11.65 -7.36 7.60
C ARG A 248 10.86 -6.34 8.41
N LEU A 249 11.49 -5.21 8.74
CA LEU A 249 10.90 -4.08 9.45
C LEU A 249 11.37 -2.80 8.74
N GLN A 250 10.54 -1.75 8.78
CA GLN A 250 10.92 -0.44 8.27
C GLN A 250 11.99 0.18 9.15
N ARG A 251 13.06 0.65 8.52
CA ARG A 251 14.11 1.45 9.16
C ARG A 251 14.10 2.84 8.57
N VAL A 252 14.28 3.84 9.41
CA VAL A 252 14.35 5.24 9.02
C VAL A 252 15.72 5.78 9.43
N SER A 253 16.35 6.55 8.55
CA SER A 253 17.63 7.19 8.85
C SER A 253 17.47 8.18 10.00
N PRO A 254 18.34 8.17 11.03
CA PRO A 254 18.26 9.10 12.16
C PRO A 254 18.65 10.53 11.76
N THR A 255 19.39 10.68 10.66
CA THR A 255 19.90 11.95 10.13
C THR A 255 19.71 11.99 8.62
N ALA A 256 19.77 13.19 8.04
CA ALA A 256 19.80 13.36 6.59
C ALA A 256 21.02 12.64 5.97
N ILE A 257 20.82 12.05 4.79
CA ILE A 257 21.85 11.35 4.01
C ILE A 257 22.15 12.19 2.77
N TYR A 258 23.40 12.59 2.60
CA TYR A 258 23.89 13.47 1.53
C TYR A 258 24.79 12.76 0.53
N SER A 259 25.23 11.54 0.84
CA SER A 259 26.10 10.76 -0.06
C SER A 259 25.74 9.28 -0.08
N GLU A 260 26.11 8.61 -1.17
CA GLU A 260 25.94 7.15 -1.27
C GLU A 260 26.80 6.41 -0.23
N SER A 261 27.91 6.99 0.22
CA SER A 261 28.71 6.43 1.32
C SER A 261 27.93 6.37 2.65
N GLU A 262 27.21 7.45 2.97
CA GLU A 262 26.31 7.53 4.13
C GLU A 262 25.08 6.62 3.97
N PHE A 263 24.55 6.51 2.74
CA PHE A 263 23.48 5.56 2.43
C PHE A 263 23.92 4.11 2.69
N ASN A 264 25.09 3.72 2.17
CA ASN A 264 25.69 2.41 2.39
C ASN A 264 25.96 2.15 3.88
N GLU A 265 26.37 3.17 4.62
CA GLU A 265 26.51 3.08 6.08
C GLU A 265 25.17 2.78 6.75
N PHE A 266 24.13 3.52 6.42
CA PHE A 266 22.77 3.30 6.93
C PHE A 266 22.28 1.87 6.64
N LEU A 267 22.47 1.37 5.41
CA LEU A 267 22.09 0.00 5.06
C LEU A 267 22.80 -1.06 5.91
N CYS A 268 24.08 -0.83 6.25
CA CYS A 268 24.96 -1.72 7.00
C CYS A 268 24.93 -1.52 8.53
N GLN A 269 24.07 -0.68 9.07
CA GLN A 269 23.84 -0.55 10.51
C GLN A 269 22.62 -1.37 10.94
N SER A 270 22.48 -1.72 12.21
CA SER A 270 21.23 -2.28 12.75
C SER A 270 21.08 -1.85 14.21
N PRO A 271 19.93 -1.29 14.63
CA PRO A 271 19.74 -0.83 16.01
C PRO A 271 20.04 -1.95 17.02
N GLY A 272 20.87 -1.65 18.02
CA GLY A 272 21.25 -2.62 19.06
C GLY A 272 22.27 -3.68 18.61
N ARG A 273 22.81 -3.61 17.38
CA ARG A 273 23.82 -4.54 16.87
C ARG A 273 25.09 -3.81 16.45
N THR A 274 26.22 -4.22 17.03
CA THR A 274 27.54 -3.69 16.63
C THR A 274 27.93 -4.25 15.26
N ALA A 275 28.43 -3.38 14.37
CA ALA A 275 28.99 -3.79 13.09
C ALA A 275 30.26 -4.63 13.30
N GLY A 276 30.17 -5.93 13.03
CA GLY A 276 31.31 -6.85 13.08
C GLY A 276 32.10 -6.91 11.77
N PRO A 277 33.24 -7.63 11.73
CA PRO A 277 34.11 -7.71 10.55
C PRO A 277 33.40 -8.17 9.27
N TRP A 278 32.40 -9.04 9.39
CA TRP A 278 31.62 -9.52 8.24
C TRP A 278 30.86 -8.39 7.53
N ILE A 279 30.10 -7.57 8.26
CA ILE A 279 29.33 -6.49 7.62
C ILE A 279 30.25 -5.36 7.15
N SER A 280 31.37 -5.11 7.84
CA SER A 280 32.42 -4.20 7.36
C SER A 280 33.03 -4.67 6.05
N MET A 281 33.27 -5.98 5.89
CA MET A 281 33.72 -6.58 4.64
C MET A 281 32.67 -6.41 3.54
N VAL A 282 31.39 -6.73 3.80
CA VAL A 282 30.31 -6.53 2.81
C VAL A 282 30.23 -5.06 2.39
N ARG A 283 30.26 -4.12 3.34
CA ARG A 283 30.26 -2.66 3.08
C ARG A 283 31.41 -2.24 2.16
N SER A 284 32.59 -2.85 2.29
CA SER A 284 33.76 -2.52 1.46
C SER A 284 33.59 -2.84 -0.03
N PHE A 285 32.61 -3.68 -0.38
CA PHE A 285 32.25 -3.99 -1.77
C PHE A 285 31.14 -3.08 -2.33
N LEU A 286 30.49 -2.27 -1.50
CA LEU A 286 29.44 -1.35 -1.95
C LEU A 286 30.07 -0.17 -2.70
N ARG A 287 29.57 0.05 -3.92
CA ARG A 287 29.94 1.20 -4.76
C ARG A 287 29.35 2.50 -4.21
N GLN A 288 29.96 3.62 -4.61
CA GLN A 288 29.61 4.96 -4.15
C GLN A 288 29.57 5.99 -5.29
N ASP A 289 29.48 5.51 -6.53
CA ASP A 289 29.58 6.27 -7.77
C ASP A 289 28.28 6.22 -8.61
N HIS A 290 27.17 5.79 -8.02
CA HIS A 290 25.89 5.73 -8.71
C HIS A 290 25.25 7.11 -8.83
N ARG A 291 24.50 7.30 -9.91
CA ARG A 291 23.65 8.49 -10.05
C ARG A 291 22.50 8.43 -9.04
N ILE A 292 22.16 9.58 -8.47
CA ILE A 292 20.94 9.71 -7.64
C ILE A 292 19.79 10.12 -8.54
N VAL A 293 18.72 9.33 -8.54
CA VAL A 293 17.57 9.48 -9.44
C VAL A 293 16.26 9.29 -8.68
N MET A 294 15.14 9.70 -9.27
CA MET A 294 13.83 9.34 -8.74
C MET A 294 13.60 7.83 -8.89
N THR A 295 13.13 7.22 -7.81
CA THR A 295 12.81 5.79 -7.72
C THR A 295 11.44 5.60 -7.09
N HIS A 296 10.76 4.53 -7.49
CA HIS A 296 9.54 4.05 -6.87
C HIS A 296 9.84 3.25 -5.60
N SER A 297 10.91 2.44 -5.61
CA SER A 297 11.40 1.65 -4.46
C SER A 297 10.47 0.56 -3.91
N ASP A 298 9.29 0.35 -4.48
CA ASP A 298 8.45 -0.85 -4.31
C ASP A 298 7.80 -1.31 -5.65
N LEU A 299 8.60 -1.42 -6.72
CA LEU A 299 8.08 -1.82 -8.04
C LEU A 299 7.71 -3.32 -8.06
N HIS A 300 6.46 -3.61 -7.73
CA HIS A 300 5.87 -4.95 -7.67
C HIS A 300 4.59 -5.04 -8.51
N PRO A 301 4.23 -6.19 -9.12
CA PRO A 301 3.00 -6.34 -9.91
C PRO A 301 1.72 -5.96 -9.15
N ARG A 302 1.68 -6.15 -7.84
CA ARG A 302 0.55 -5.73 -6.98
C ARG A 302 0.32 -4.22 -6.97
N ASN A 303 1.36 -3.44 -7.26
CA ASN A 303 1.37 -1.98 -7.26
C ASN A 303 1.19 -1.41 -8.69
N ILE A 304 0.84 -2.24 -9.67
CA ILE A 304 0.62 -1.81 -11.04
C ILE A 304 -0.82 -2.17 -11.42
N MET A 305 -1.58 -1.22 -11.93
CA MET A 305 -2.92 -1.44 -12.45
C MET A 305 -2.88 -1.54 -13.96
N VAL A 306 -3.68 -2.44 -14.51
CA VAL A 306 -3.80 -2.66 -15.95
C VAL A 306 -5.25 -2.77 -16.39
N THR A 307 -5.50 -2.27 -17.60
CA THR A 307 -6.76 -2.47 -18.33
C THR A 307 -6.51 -3.36 -19.54
N MET A 308 -7.54 -4.10 -19.93
CA MET A 308 -7.57 -4.94 -21.11
C MET A 308 -8.62 -4.41 -22.07
N GLU A 309 -8.23 -4.12 -23.30
CA GLU A 309 -9.14 -3.73 -24.38
C GLU A 309 -9.15 -4.82 -25.44
N THR A 310 -10.32 -5.40 -25.71
CA THR A 310 -10.49 -6.42 -26.76
C THR A 310 -11.06 -5.77 -28.00
N TYR A 311 -10.36 -5.91 -29.12
CA TYR A 311 -10.83 -5.44 -30.42
C TYR A 311 -11.54 -6.56 -31.20
N HIS A 312 -12.22 -6.18 -32.28
CA HIS A 312 -13.04 -7.07 -33.12
C HIS A 312 -12.30 -8.31 -33.66
N ASP A 313 -10.97 -8.27 -33.76
CA ASP A 313 -10.13 -9.38 -34.24
C ASP A 313 -9.66 -10.33 -33.12
N GLU A 314 -10.33 -10.33 -31.95
CA GLU A 314 -9.96 -11.07 -30.73
C GLU A 314 -8.55 -10.74 -30.18
N LYS A 315 -7.91 -9.71 -30.73
CA LYS A 315 -6.67 -9.16 -30.17
C LYS A 315 -7.02 -8.30 -28.96
N SER A 316 -6.45 -8.64 -27.81
CA SER A 316 -6.50 -7.81 -26.63
C SER A 316 -5.19 -7.04 -26.42
N THR A 317 -5.30 -5.73 -26.18
CA THR A 317 -4.18 -4.90 -25.74
C THR A 317 -4.26 -4.72 -24.23
N ILE A 318 -3.09 -4.81 -23.60
CA ILE A 318 -2.92 -4.52 -22.18
C ILE A 318 -2.30 -3.14 -22.03
N ASN A 319 -2.90 -2.30 -21.19
CA ASN A 319 -2.43 -0.94 -20.92
C ASN A 319 -2.19 -0.78 -19.42
N VAL A 320 -1.04 -0.23 -19.04
CA VAL A 320 -0.77 0.20 -17.66
C VAL A 320 -1.57 1.46 -17.39
N SER A 321 -2.57 1.34 -16.53
CA SER A 321 -3.50 2.43 -16.18
C SER A 321 -3.02 3.23 -14.96
N SER A 322 -2.25 2.62 -14.05
CA SER A 322 -1.74 3.30 -12.86
C SER A 322 -0.56 2.57 -12.22
N ILE A 323 0.32 3.32 -11.58
CA ILE A 323 1.36 2.83 -10.66
C ILE A 323 1.02 3.35 -9.27
N LEU A 324 0.80 2.42 -8.35
CA LEU A 324 0.32 2.62 -7.00
C LEU A 324 1.47 2.56 -5.99
N ASP A 325 1.18 2.98 -4.76
CA ASP A 325 2.01 2.78 -3.57
C ASP A 325 3.43 3.39 -3.59
N TRP A 326 3.46 4.73 -3.68
CA TRP A 326 4.69 5.54 -3.69
C TRP A 326 5.27 5.80 -2.29
N GLU A 327 4.95 4.98 -1.29
CA GLU A 327 5.33 5.23 0.12
C GLU A 327 6.85 5.18 0.36
N LEU A 328 7.57 4.34 -0.39
CA LEU A 328 9.03 4.24 -0.31
C LEU A 328 9.77 5.08 -1.36
N ALA A 329 9.01 5.80 -2.20
CA ALA A 329 9.59 6.54 -3.32
C ALA A 329 10.49 7.68 -2.85
N GLY A 330 11.40 8.09 -3.71
CA GLY A 330 12.34 9.16 -3.38
C GLY A 330 13.52 9.27 -4.33
N TRP A 331 14.48 10.11 -3.95
CA TRP A 331 15.79 10.23 -4.57
C TRP A 331 16.72 9.17 -3.99
N TYR A 332 17.06 8.15 -4.78
CA TYR A 332 17.93 7.06 -4.37
C TYR A 332 18.98 6.73 -5.44
N PRO A 333 20.07 6.03 -5.10
CA PRO A 333 21.00 5.50 -6.09
C PRO A 333 20.27 4.72 -7.18
N GLU A 334 20.68 4.88 -8.43
CA GLU A 334 19.96 4.31 -9.59
C GLU A 334 19.80 2.79 -9.57
N HIS A 335 20.68 2.08 -8.85
CA HIS A 335 20.61 0.64 -8.65
C HIS A 335 19.47 0.22 -7.71
N TRP A 336 19.01 1.14 -6.85
CA TRP A 336 18.05 0.84 -5.78
C TRP A 336 16.73 0.34 -6.33
N GLU A 337 16.25 0.90 -7.45
CA GLU A 337 15.03 0.42 -8.12
C GLU A 337 15.11 -1.07 -8.47
N PHE A 338 16.24 -1.50 -9.05
CA PHE A 338 16.48 -2.89 -9.41
C PHE A 338 16.52 -3.79 -8.18
N VAL A 339 17.24 -3.38 -7.15
CA VAL A 339 17.37 -4.14 -5.90
C VAL A 339 16.01 -4.34 -5.24
N ARG A 340 15.23 -3.25 -5.14
CA ARG A 340 13.92 -3.26 -4.50
C ARG A 340 12.88 -4.05 -5.29
N ALA A 341 12.84 -3.91 -6.61
CA ALA A 341 11.92 -4.66 -7.47
C ALA A 341 12.08 -6.19 -7.31
N LEU A 342 13.28 -6.67 -6.96
CA LEU A 342 13.56 -8.09 -6.76
C LEU A 342 13.31 -8.59 -5.32
N SER A 343 13.14 -7.69 -4.35
CA SER A 343 13.18 -8.03 -2.93
C SER A 343 11.98 -8.86 -2.43
N THR A 344 10.84 -8.81 -3.11
CA THR A 344 9.59 -9.45 -2.67
C THR A 344 9.01 -10.46 -3.68
N ILE A 345 9.76 -10.81 -4.73
CA ILE A 345 9.25 -11.68 -5.79
C ILE A 345 9.33 -13.15 -5.35
N ASP A 346 8.20 -13.86 -5.45
CA ASP A 346 8.17 -15.31 -5.33
C ASP A 346 8.62 -15.98 -6.64
N THR A 347 9.79 -16.61 -6.62
CA THR A 347 10.35 -17.34 -7.76
C THR A 347 9.66 -18.68 -8.04
N ARG A 348 8.67 -19.08 -7.23
CA ARG A 348 7.97 -20.37 -7.34
C ARG A 348 6.47 -20.22 -7.59
N GLY A 349 5.96 -18.98 -7.59
CA GLY A 349 4.55 -18.67 -7.75
C GLY A 349 4.12 -18.29 -9.17
N PRO A 350 2.88 -17.80 -9.33
CA PRO A 350 2.35 -17.33 -10.60
C PRO A 350 3.16 -16.16 -11.21
N LEU A 351 3.89 -15.42 -10.38
CA LEU A 351 4.77 -14.30 -10.77
C LEU A 351 6.23 -14.70 -11.04
N LYS A 352 6.56 -16.00 -11.10
CA LYS A 352 7.94 -16.48 -11.17
C LYS A 352 8.78 -15.88 -12.31
N ASP A 353 8.16 -15.52 -13.42
CA ASP A 353 8.82 -14.95 -14.60
C ASP A 353 8.77 -13.41 -14.62
N TRP A 354 8.13 -12.74 -13.65
CA TRP A 354 8.08 -11.28 -13.55
C TRP A 354 9.46 -10.63 -13.64
N VAL A 355 10.46 -11.25 -12.99
CA VAL A 355 11.85 -10.79 -13.04
C VAL A 355 12.33 -10.60 -14.48
N GLU A 356 11.96 -11.48 -15.41
CA GLU A 356 12.42 -11.42 -16.80
C GLU A 356 11.89 -10.19 -17.54
N TYR A 357 10.73 -9.68 -17.10
CA TYR A 357 9.98 -8.58 -17.70
C TYR A 357 10.13 -7.25 -16.98
N LEU A 358 11.04 -7.13 -16.01
CA LEU A 358 11.36 -5.83 -15.41
C LEU A 358 11.84 -4.82 -16.48
N PRO A 359 11.59 -3.51 -16.30
CA PRO A 359 11.91 -2.48 -17.31
C PRO A 359 13.40 -2.13 -17.37
N TRP A 360 14.25 -3.11 -17.65
CA TRP A 360 15.72 -3.04 -17.57
C TRP A 360 16.36 -1.90 -18.35
N LYS A 361 15.77 -1.50 -19.49
CA LYS A 361 16.25 -0.38 -20.30
C LYS A 361 16.18 0.96 -19.56
N ALA A 362 15.24 1.09 -18.63
CA ALA A 362 15.06 2.30 -17.82
C ALA A 362 15.72 2.16 -16.45
N ILE A 363 15.51 1.00 -15.80
CA ILE A 363 15.94 0.82 -14.40
C ILE A 363 17.37 0.33 -14.23
N GLY A 364 17.97 -0.25 -15.28
CA GLY A 364 19.30 -0.86 -15.26
C GLY A 364 19.28 -2.31 -14.76
N ARG A 365 20.47 -2.93 -14.70
CA ARG A 365 20.68 -4.29 -14.16
C ARG A 365 21.84 -4.27 -13.19
N TYR A 366 21.56 -4.61 -11.93
CA TYR A 366 22.51 -4.46 -10.83
C TYR A 366 22.61 -5.75 -9.99
N PRO A 367 23.02 -6.87 -10.60
CA PRO A 367 23.04 -8.17 -9.92
C PRO A 367 24.07 -8.23 -8.78
N VAL A 368 25.16 -7.46 -8.85
CA VAL A 368 26.17 -7.39 -7.79
C VAL A 368 25.59 -6.65 -6.59
N GLU A 369 24.98 -5.50 -6.80
CA GLU A 369 24.33 -4.68 -5.78
C GLU A 369 23.18 -5.44 -5.12
N TYR A 370 22.36 -6.14 -5.91
CA TYR A 370 21.31 -7.01 -5.37
C TYR A 370 21.87 -8.16 -4.52
N SER A 371 22.97 -8.78 -4.96
CA SER A 371 23.62 -9.86 -4.19
C SER A 371 24.18 -9.34 -2.88
N LEU A 372 24.79 -8.14 -2.88
CA LEU A 372 25.28 -7.48 -1.67
C LEU A 372 24.11 -7.12 -0.76
N ASP A 373 23.01 -6.56 -1.29
CA ASP A 373 21.81 -6.25 -0.49
C ASP A 373 21.20 -7.50 0.14
N CYS A 374 21.18 -8.64 -0.56
CA CYS A 374 20.78 -9.93 0.01
C CYS A 374 21.66 -10.33 1.22
N LEU A 375 22.98 -10.10 1.16
CA LEU A 375 23.89 -10.37 2.27
C LEU A 375 23.64 -9.42 3.44
N ILE A 376 23.41 -8.14 3.17
CA ILE A 376 23.07 -7.14 4.19
C ILE A 376 21.71 -7.49 4.82
N GLY A 377 20.72 -7.88 4.02
CA GLY A 377 19.40 -8.31 4.46
C GLY A 377 19.47 -9.45 5.47
N ARG A 378 20.22 -10.52 5.17
CA ARG A 378 20.48 -11.64 6.10
C ARG A 378 21.18 -11.23 7.40
N TRP A 379 21.96 -10.15 7.36
CA TRP A 379 22.64 -9.64 8.55
C TRP A 379 21.72 -8.74 9.38
N VAL A 380 20.93 -7.85 8.78
CA VAL A 380 20.05 -6.92 9.50
C VAL A 380 18.85 -7.64 10.10
N GLY A 381 18.31 -8.64 9.40
CA GLY A 381 17.11 -9.38 9.80
C GLY A 381 17.22 -10.84 9.44
#